data_AF-A0A0G1CR84-F1
#
_entry.id   AF-A0A0G1CR84-F1
#
_cell.length_a   1.000
_cell.length_b   1.000
_cell.length_c   1.000
_cell.angle_alpha   90.00
_cell.angle_beta   90.00
_cell.angle_gamma   90.00
#
_symmetry.space_group_name_H-M   'P 1'
#
loop_
_entity.id
_entity.type
_entity.pdbx_description
1 polymer ?
#
loop_
_entity_poly.entity_id
_entity_poly.type
_entity_poly.pdbx_seq_one_letter_code
_entity_poly.pdbx_strand_id
1 'polypeptide(L)'
;TKLKASVVKLAETEGVILRNYTIIYKLLEELNEALSGMQEVLTKERELGKGTIIAEFPYDGKRIAGVKVTGGRLAKGDQVKVMRGEAEAARSRIKSLQHGKEEATKVETGTECGILFDGKVDFELQDAIIAFVRS
;
A
#
# COMPACT_ATOMS: atom_id res chain seq x y z
N THR A 1 -18.38 9.60 -52.13
CA THR A 1 -19.15 8.43 -52.62
C THR A 1 -19.54 7.57 -51.42
N LYS A 2 -20.81 7.18 -51.34
CA LYS A 2 -21.52 6.56 -50.19
C LYS A 2 -21.01 5.16 -49.83
N LEU A 3 -21.18 4.74 -48.57
CA LEU A 3 -21.80 3.45 -48.19
C LEU A 3 -22.20 3.46 -46.70
N LYS A 4 -23.52 3.49 -46.46
CA LYS A 4 -24.20 3.12 -45.20
C LYS A 4 -24.82 1.73 -45.42
N ALA A 5 -24.91 0.93 -44.36
CA ALA A 5 -26.14 0.29 -43.87
C ALA A 5 -25.93 -1.15 -43.34
N SER A 6 -26.49 -1.39 -42.14
CA SER A 6 -27.05 -2.67 -41.67
C SER A 6 -26.01 -3.74 -41.28
N VAL A 7 -26.03 -4.38 -40.11
CA VAL A 7 -27.13 -5.23 -39.62
C VAL A 7 -27.12 -5.26 -38.08
N VAL A 8 -28.04 -4.49 -37.49
CA VAL A 8 -28.69 -4.90 -36.25
C VAL A 8 -29.82 -5.82 -36.69
N LYS A 9 -29.76 -7.10 -36.30
CA LYS A 9 -30.92 -7.93 -35.96
C LYS A 9 -30.52 -9.40 -35.74
N LEU A 10 -31.07 -9.94 -34.66
CA LEU A 10 -31.55 -11.32 -34.51
C LEU A 10 -30.63 -12.30 -33.75
N ALA A 11 -30.77 -12.31 -32.42
CA ALA A 11 -30.79 -13.55 -31.62
C ALA A 11 -31.25 -13.23 -30.18
N GLU A 12 -32.51 -12.81 -30.03
CA GLU A 12 -33.25 -13.02 -28.79
C GLU A 12 -33.80 -14.44 -28.83
N THR A 13 -33.19 -15.42 -28.15
CA THR A 13 -33.92 -16.56 -27.59
C THR A 13 -33.04 -17.27 -26.55
N GLU A 14 -33.67 -17.70 -25.46
CA GLU A 14 -33.17 -18.62 -24.43
C GLU A 14 -32.26 -18.02 -23.34
N GLY A 15 -32.87 -17.76 -22.19
CA GLY A 15 -32.24 -17.26 -20.97
C GLY A 15 -31.21 -18.22 -20.40
N VAL A 16 -29.94 -17.92 -20.63
CA VAL A 16 -28.82 -18.62 -19.99
C VAL A 16 -27.88 -17.59 -19.37
N ILE A 17 -27.89 -17.50 -18.04
CA ILE A 17 -26.89 -16.76 -17.27
C ILE A 17 -25.63 -17.64 -17.21
N LEU A 18 -24.72 -17.45 -18.16
CA LEU A 18 -23.39 -18.06 -18.17
C LEU A 18 -22.35 -17.02 -17.74
N ARG A 19 -21.97 -17.05 -16.45
CA ARG A 19 -20.79 -16.35 -15.93
C ARG A 19 -19.54 -17.15 -16.32
N ASN A 20 -19.07 -16.95 -17.54
CA ASN A 20 -17.74 -17.39 -17.97
C ASN A 20 -16.78 -16.20 -17.93
N TYR A 21 -15.92 -16.15 -16.92
CA TYR A 21 -14.74 -15.29 -16.95
C TYR A 21 -13.66 -15.98 -17.78
N THR A 22 -13.66 -15.69 -19.09
CA THR A 22 -12.57 -16.08 -19.99
C THR A 22 -11.43 -15.07 -19.83
N ILE A 23 -10.37 -15.46 -19.13
CA ILE A 23 -9.05 -14.88 -19.33
C ILE A 23 -8.52 -15.49 -20.63
N ILE A 24 -8.13 -14.65 -21.61
CA ILE A 24 -7.01 -14.83 -22.55
C ILE A 24 -6.91 -13.47 -23.30
N TYR A 25 -5.99 -12.61 -22.86
CA TYR A 25 -5.36 -11.54 -23.63
C TYR A 25 -6.21 -10.74 -24.63
N LYS A 26 -6.99 -9.76 -24.13
CA LYS A 26 -7.23 -8.53 -24.91
C LYS A 26 -6.00 -7.64 -24.79
N LEU A 27 -5.07 -7.95 -25.68
CA LEU A 27 -3.87 -7.20 -26.01
C LEU A 27 -4.21 -5.76 -26.45
N LEU A 28 -3.45 -4.82 -25.91
CA LEU A 28 -2.84 -3.70 -26.63
C LEU A 28 -3.67 -2.45 -26.99
N GLU A 29 -4.56 -1.95 -26.12
CA GLU A 29 -5.05 -0.57 -26.30
C GLU A 29 -5.59 0.11 -25.02
N GLU A 30 -4.79 0.10 -23.95
CA GLU A 30 -4.78 1.20 -22.95
C GLU A 30 -3.31 1.48 -22.58
N LEU A 31 -2.54 1.91 -23.57
CA LEU A 31 -1.20 2.47 -23.38
C LEU A 31 -1.37 3.99 -23.19
N ASN A 32 -0.81 4.53 -22.09
CA ASN A 32 -0.41 5.94 -21.90
C ASN A 32 -1.36 7.00 -21.31
N GLU A 33 -2.12 6.76 -20.23
CA GLU A 33 -2.60 7.91 -19.40
C GLU A 33 -3.01 7.61 -17.95
N ALA A 34 -2.38 6.63 -17.30
CA ALA A 34 -2.50 6.42 -15.84
C ALA A 34 -1.15 6.31 -15.13
N LEU A 35 -0.06 6.69 -15.81
CA LEU A 35 1.31 6.75 -15.28
C LEU A 35 1.74 8.17 -14.89
N SER A 36 0.82 9.13 -14.88
CA SER A 36 1.12 10.55 -14.65
C SER A 36 0.27 11.16 -13.55
N GLY A 37 0.09 10.43 -12.44
CA GLY A 37 -0.53 10.95 -11.22
C GLY A 37 0.39 10.96 -9.98
N MET A 38 1.42 10.10 -9.94
CA MET A 38 2.35 10.00 -8.80
C MET A 38 3.65 10.80 -8.98
N GLN A 39 3.72 11.65 -10.01
CA GLN A 39 4.90 12.49 -10.28
C GLN A 39 4.70 13.96 -9.85
N GLU A 40 3.70 14.24 -9.00
CA GLU A 40 3.46 15.57 -8.42
C GLU A 40 3.49 15.56 -6.90
N VAL A 41 4.56 15.02 -6.30
CA VAL A 41 5.04 15.54 -5.02
C VAL A 41 6.55 15.62 -5.09
N LEU A 42 7.07 16.71 -5.69
CA LEU A 42 8.44 17.19 -5.54
C LEU A 42 8.69 17.64 -4.08
N THR A 43 8.45 16.77 -3.11
CA THR A 43 9.06 16.89 -1.79
C THR A 43 10.21 15.89 -1.81
N LYS A 44 11.46 16.35 -1.64
CA LYS A 44 12.63 15.47 -1.51
C LYS A 44 12.57 14.72 -0.17
N GLU A 45 11.55 13.89 0.00
CA GLU A 45 11.45 12.98 1.12
C GLU A 45 12.54 11.92 0.93
N ARG A 46 13.57 11.98 1.78
CA ARG A 46 14.60 10.95 1.78
C ARG A 46 14.10 9.79 2.61
N GLU A 47 13.96 8.63 1.99
CA GLU A 47 13.63 7.38 2.68
C GLU A 47 14.78 7.02 3.66
N LEU A 48 14.41 6.76 4.91
CA LEU A 48 15.32 6.33 5.98
C LEU A 48 15.25 4.81 6.18
N GLY A 49 14.09 4.23 5.95
CA GLY A 49 13.87 2.79 6.07
C GLY A 49 12.49 2.37 5.62
N LYS A 50 12.35 1.06 5.42
CA LYS A 50 11.15 0.41 4.95
C LYS A 50 10.94 -0.89 5.72
N GLY A 51 9.68 -1.20 6.00
CA GLY A 51 9.26 -2.47 6.57
C GLY A 51 7.88 -2.89 6.09
N THR A 52 7.51 -4.12 6.43
CA THR A 52 6.19 -4.68 6.11
C THR A 52 5.50 -5.09 7.40
N ILE A 53 4.22 -4.77 7.52
CA ILE A 53 3.39 -5.19 8.66
C ILE A 53 3.08 -6.68 8.49
N ILE A 54 3.52 -7.48 9.46
CA ILE A 54 3.33 -8.94 9.46
C ILE A 54 2.39 -9.42 10.58
N ALA A 55 2.16 -8.57 11.58
CA ALA A 55 1.29 -8.88 12.71
C ALA A 55 0.63 -7.61 13.25
N GLU A 56 -0.48 -7.77 13.95
CA GLU A 56 -1.11 -6.71 14.74
C GLU A 56 -1.33 -7.20 16.18
N PHE A 57 -1.08 -6.31 17.14
CA PHE A 57 -1.28 -6.60 18.56
C PHE A 57 -2.13 -5.52 19.22
N PRO A 58 -3.21 -5.87 19.94
CA PRO A 58 -3.94 -4.91 20.75
C PRO A 58 -3.13 -4.55 22.01
N TYR A 59 -3.06 -3.27 22.34
CA TYR A 59 -2.40 -2.76 23.55
C TYR A 59 -3.16 -1.57 24.12
N ASP A 60 -3.79 -1.76 25.28
CA ASP A 60 -4.45 -0.70 26.06
C ASP A 60 -5.34 0.25 25.23
N GLY A 61 -6.25 -0.33 24.42
CA GLY A 61 -7.14 0.41 23.52
C GLY A 61 -6.49 0.96 22.24
N LYS A 62 -5.20 0.68 22.01
CA LYS A 62 -4.45 1.01 20.80
C LYS A 62 -4.05 -0.24 20.03
N ARG A 63 -3.65 -0.06 18.77
CA ARG A 63 -3.11 -1.13 17.90
C ARG A 63 -1.61 -0.93 17.72
N ILE A 64 -0.83 -1.96 17.98
CA ILE A 64 0.61 -2.04 17.70
C ILE A 64 0.78 -2.80 16.38
N ALA A 65 1.53 -2.23 15.44
CA ALA A 65 1.91 -2.91 14.22
C ALA A 65 3.19 -3.71 14.46
N GLY A 66 3.15 -5.03 14.28
CA GLY A 66 4.34 -5.87 14.19
C GLY A 66 4.94 -5.77 12.80
N VAL A 67 6.12 -5.18 12.69
CA VAL A 67 6.76 -4.81 11.42
C VAL A 67 8.07 -5.54 11.28
N LYS A 68 8.27 -6.15 10.11
CA LYS A 68 9.56 -6.67 9.69
C LYS A 68 10.29 -5.63 8.86
N VAL A 69 11.45 -5.17 9.33
CA VAL A 69 12.23 -4.16 8.60
C VAL A 69 12.91 -4.82 7.40
N THR A 70 12.53 -4.39 6.20
CA THR A 70 13.03 -4.91 4.92
C THR A 70 14.21 -4.10 4.39
N GLY A 71 14.39 -2.86 4.84
CA GLY A 71 15.50 -2.00 4.40
C GLY A 71 15.70 -0.76 5.26
N GLY A 72 16.93 -0.26 5.34
CA GLY A 72 17.29 0.92 6.11
C GLY A 72 17.07 0.78 7.62
N ARG A 73 16.53 1.83 8.25
CA ARG A 73 16.25 1.88 9.69
C ARG A 73 14.88 2.49 9.99
N LEU A 74 14.28 2.03 11.09
CA LEU A 74 13.13 2.70 11.72
C LEU A 74 13.54 3.14 13.12
N ALA A 75 13.33 4.40 13.47
CA ALA A 75 13.60 4.91 14.80
C ALA A 75 12.39 5.59 15.43
N LYS A 76 12.39 5.62 16.76
CA LYS A 76 11.42 6.38 17.54
C LYS A 76 11.46 7.85 17.11
N GLY A 77 10.28 8.42 16.83
CA GLY A 77 10.13 9.79 16.39
C GLY A 77 10.23 10.02 14.88
N ASP A 78 10.62 9.02 14.08
CA ASP A 78 10.63 9.14 12.62
C ASP A 78 9.20 9.36 12.08
N GLN A 79 9.08 10.18 11.02
CA GLN A 79 7.85 10.29 10.26
C GLN A 79 7.73 9.08 9.34
N VAL A 80 6.54 8.49 9.31
CA VAL A 80 6.25 7.27 8.58
C VAL A 80 4.98 7.41 7.76
N LYS A 81 4.99 6.79 6.58
CA LYS A 81 3.81 6.59 5.75
C LYS A 81 3.51 5.10 5.64
N VAL A 82 2.24 4.76 5.72
CA VAL A 82 1.70 3.42 5.52
C VAL A 82 1.18 3.37 4.09
N MET A 83 1.71 2.44 3.31
CA MET A 83 1.40 2.23 1.91
C MET A 83 0.67 0.89 1.77
N ARG A 84 -0.50 0.92 1.14
CA ARG A 84 -1.27 -0.26 0.77
C ARG A 84 -1.14 -0.47 -0.73
N GLY A 85 -0.21 -1.33 -1.12
CA GLY A 85 0.24 -1.41 -2.51
C GLY A 85 0.95 -0.11 -2.91
N GLU A 86 0.40 0.61 -3.87
CA GLU A 86 0.92 1.90 -4.34
C GLU A 86 0.22 3.13 -3.73
N ALA A 87 -0.92 2.90 -3.06
CA ALA A 87 -1.68 3.98 -2.43
C ALA A 87 -1.17 4.27 -1.01
N GLU A 88 -1.10 5.55 -0.65
CA GLU A 88 -0.83 5.96 0.72
C GLU A 88 -2.11 5.84 1.56
N ALA A 89 -2.11 4.92 2.52
CA ALA A 89 -3.25 4.68 3.41
C ALA A 89 -3.25 5.66 4.59
N ALA A 90 -2.07 5.95 5.16
CA ALA A 90 -1.95 6.83 6.31
C ALA A 90 -0.56 7.45 6.45
N ARG A 91 -0.47 8.58 7.16
CA ARG A 91 0.77 9.19 7.64
C ARG A 91 0.73 9.36 9.15
N SER A 92 1.83 9.04 9.81
CA SER A 92 1.96 9.21 11.26
C SER A 92 3.42 9.36 11.68
N ARG A 93 3.66 9.40 12.98
CA ARG A 93 4.98 9.38 13.62
C ARG A 93 5.10 8.15 14.49
N ILE A 94 6.29 7.56 14.56
CA ILE A 94 6.58 6.48 15.51
C ILE A 94 6.62 7.06 16.92
N LYS A 95 5.68 6.65 17.78
CA LYS A 95 5.59 7.07 19.19
C LYS A 95 6.48 6.21 20.08
N SER A 96 6.41 4.89 19.91
CA SER A 96 7.30 3.94 20.57
C SER A 96 7.63 2.81 19.60
N LEU A 97 8.80 2.24 19.82
CA LEU A 97 9.36 1.16 19.04
C LEU A 97 9.82 0.10 20.04
N GLN A 98 9.38 -1.13 19.88
CA GLN A 98 9.68 -2.23 20.79
C GLN A 98 10.28 -3.39 20.00
N HIS A 99 11.35 -3.98 20.51
CA HIS A 99 11.90 -5.22 19.98
C HIS A 99 11.64 -6.32 21.00
N GLY A 100 10.71 -7.23 20.71
CA GLY A 100 10.25 -8.20 21.69
C GLY A 100 9.56 -7.52 22.88
N LYS A 101 10.22 -7.51 24.05
CA LYS A 101 9.72 -6.88 25.29
C LYS A 101 10.50 -5.62 25.69
N GLU A 102 11.54 -5.27 24.94
CA GLU A 102 12.42 -4.15 25.26
C GLU A 102 12.09 -2.94 24.38
N GLU A 103 12.09 -1.74 24.95
CA GLU A 103 11.99 -0.52 24.15
C GLU A 103 13.28 -0.30 23.37
N ALA A 104 13.16 -0.05 22.08
CA ALA A 104 14.27 0.20 21.17
C ALA A 104 14.22 1.64 20.66
N THR A 105 15.35 2.31 20.59
CA THR A 105 15.41 3.66 20.00
C THR A 105 15.44 3.59 18.47
N LYS A 106 16.06 2.55 17.93
CA LYS A 106 16.26 2.31 16.49
C LYS A 106 16.30 0.81 16.23
N VAL A 107 15.68 0.38 15.14
CA VAL A 107 15.72 -0.99 14.63
C VAL A 107 16.21 -0.95 13.18
N GLU A 108 17.09 -1.88 12.85
CA GLU A 108 17.72 -1.99 11.54
C GLU A 108 17.09 -3.12 10.71
N THR A 109 17.52 -3.21 9.46
CA THR A 109 17.05 -4.21 8.50
C THR A 109 17.28 -5.63 9.01
N GLY A 110 16.32 -6.52 8.74
CA GLY A 110 16.38 -7.93 9.13
C GLY A 110 15.79 -8.24 10.50
N THR A 111 15.45 -7.20 11.27
CA THR A 111 14.88 -7.32 12.60
C THR A 111 13.38 -7.01 12.58
N GLU A 112 12.64 -7.65 13.49
CA GLU A 112 11.22 -7.41 13.71
C GLU A 112 11.02 -6.45 14.87
N CYS A 113 10.06 -5.53 14.76
CA CYS A 113 9.74 -4.59 15.82
C CYS A 113 8.25 -4.29 15.90
N GLY A 114 7.76 -4.07 17.11
CA GLY A 114 6.46 -3.49 17.38
C GLY A 114 6.53 -1.98 17.25
N ILE A 115 5.67 -1.41 16.42
CA ILE A 115 5.54 0.04 16.23
C ILE A 115 4.22 0.49 16.82
N LEU A 116 4.30 1.42 17.78
CA LEU A 116 3.15 2.18 18.23
C LEU A 116 3.17 3.54 17.53
N PHE A 117 2.14 3.81 16.74
CA PHE A 117 1.96 5.10 16.08
C PHE A 117 1.46 6.17 17.05
N ASP A 118 1.74 7.42 16.73
CA ASP A 118 1.11 8.55 17.41
C ASP A 118 -0.28 8.80 16.82
N GLY A 119 -1.30 8.52 17.61
CA GLY A 119 -2.70 8.57 17.19
C GLY A 119 -3.24 7.24 16.68
N LYS A 120 -4.50 7.26 16.22
CA LYS A 120 -5.14 6.08 15.62
C LYS A 120 -4.79 6.04 14.14
N VAL A 121 -3.95 5.08 13.76
CA VAL A 121 -3.59 4.82 12.36
C VAL A 121 -4.33 3.58 11.92
N ASP A 122 -4.97 3.67 10.76
CA ASP A 122 -5.50 2.48 10.12
C ASP A 122 -4.42 1.81 9.29
N PHE A 123 -4.20 0.54 9.56
CA PHE A 123 -3.20 -0.29 8.90
C PHE A 123 -3.73 -1.72 8.83
N GLU A 124 -3.30 -2.44 7.80
CA GLU A 124 -3.63 -3.84 7.56
C GLU A 124 -2.35 -4.68 7.48
N LEU A 125 -2.51 -6.00 7.60
CA LEU A 125 -1.42 -6.93 7.35
C LEU A 125 -0.95 -6.79 5.90
N GLN A 126 0.36 -6.91 5.68
CA GLN A 126 1.05 -6.73 4.40
C GLN A 126 1.18 -5.28 3.93
N ASP A 127 0.62 -4.30 4.64
CA ASP A 127 0.90 -2.89 4.36
C ASP A 127 2.41 -2.61 4.55
N ALA A 128 2.97 -1.74 3.70
CA ALA A 128 4.35 -1.32 3.77
C ALA A 128 4.49 -0.02 4.56
N ILE A 129 5.43 0.04 5.48
CA ILE A 129 5.77 1.25 6.24
C ILE A 129 7.06 1.82 5.68
N ILE A 130 7.06 3.10 5.36
CA ILE A 130 8.23 3.83 4.87
C ILE A 130 8.50 4.99 5.82
N ALA A 131 9.67 4.98 6.48
CA ALA A 131 10.16 6.11 7.24
C ALA A 131 10.86 7.09 6.30
N PHE A 132 10.59 8.38 6.47
CA PHE A 132 11.17 9.42 5.65
C PHE A 132 11.48 10.68 6.46
N VAL A 133 12.41 11.47 5.94
CA VAL A 133 12.72 12.81 6.44
C VAL A 133 12.51 13.83 5.33
N ARG A 134 11.91 14.97 5.67
CA ARG A 134 11.82 16.13 4.77
C ARG A 134 13.16 16.85 4.79
N SER A 135 13.78 16.99 3.62
CA SER A 135 15.04 17.71 3.42
C SER A 135 14.86 19.05 2.75
#